data_AF-A0A960XXN7-F1
#
_entry.id   AF-A0A960XXN7-F1
#
_cell.length_a   1.000
_cell.length_b   1.000
_cell.length_c   1.000
_cell.angle_alpha   90.00
_cell.angle_beta   90.00
_cell.angle_gamma   90.00
#
_symmetry.space_group_name_H-M   'P 1'
#
loop_
_entity.id
_entity.type
_entity.pdbx_description
1 polymer ?
#
loop_
_entity_poly.entity_id
_entity_poly.type
_entity_poly.pdbx_seq_one_letter_code
_entity_poly.pdbx_strand_id
1 'polypeptide(L)'
;DVAGDPTMIRVTLEFVQDSYIEWVDDGVIHNGVYMKAGQRRTLEAVNVLEIKVGNGAGVRYNRPGIPPRLAGPAGKIVKMRFKKVPDPLDPGRTRIEEEIQVAP
;
A
#
# COMPACT_ATOMS: atom_id res chain seq x y z
N ASP A 1 10.10 -17.92 5.36
CA ASP A 1 10.01 -16.46 5.26
C ASP A 1 10.97 -15.91 4.24
N VAL A 2 10.48 -15.63 3.03
CA VAL A 2 11.29 -14.88 2.05
C VAL A 2 11.12 -13.42 2.43
N ALA A 3 12.10 -12.88 3.17
CA ALA A 3 12.29 -11.45 3.30
C ALA A 3 12.28 -10.87 1.87
N GLY A 4 11.28 -10.04 1.57
CA GLY A 4 11.20 -9.40 0.27
C GLY A 4 12.48 -8.64 -0.03
N ASP A 5 12.78 -8.52 -1.32
CA ASP A 5 13.91 -7.73 -1.78
C ASP A 5 13.84 -6.35 -1.11
N PRO A 6 14.81 -5.99 -0.23
CA PRO A 6 14.82 -4.69 0.47
C PRO A 6 14.92 -3.53 -0.51
N THR A 7 15.22 -3.81 -1.78
CA THR A 7 15.24 -2.86 -2.88
C THR A 7 13.89 -2.69 -3.56
N MET A 8 12.76 -3.14 -2.99
CA MET A 8 11.42 -2.85 -3.52
C MET A 8 10.46 -2.35 -2.42
N ILE A 9 9.54 -1.49 -2.82
CA ILE A 9 8.34 -1.22 -2.03
C ILE A 9 7.45 -2.45 -2.15
N ARG A 10 7.14 -3.09 -1.03
CA ARG A 10 6.21 -4.22 -0.98
C ARG A 10 5.10 -3.94 0.03
N VAL A 11 3.86 -3.93 -0.43
CA VAL A 11 2.67 -3.72 0.41
C VAL A 11 1.73 -4.90 0.19
N THR A 12 1.39 -5.63 1.25
CA THR A 12 0.36 -6.65 1.20
C THR A 12 -0.94 -6.11 1.76
N LEU A 13 -2.00 -6.15 0.95
CA LEU A 13 -3.36 -5.83 1.33
C LEU A 13 -4.07 -7.10 1.78
N GLU A 14 -4.68 -7.06 2.95
CA GLU A 14 -5.61 -8.05 3.46
C GLU A 14 -7.01 -7.44 3.48
N PHE A 15 -7.94 -8.05 2.76
CA PHE A 15 -9.32 -7.59 2.67
C PHE A 15 -10.12 -8.22 3.81
N VAL A 16 -10.38 -7.45 4.87
CA VAL A 16 -11.19 -7.92 6.01
C VAL A 16 -12.68 -7.76 5.75
N GLN A 17 -13.05 -6.91 4.80
CA GLN A 17 -14.37 -6.79 4.21
C GLN A 17 -14.22 -6.64 2.70
N ASP A 18 -15.30 -6.84 1.97
CA ASP A 18 -15.32 -6.57 0.54
C ASP A 18 -14.92 -5.11 0.28
N SER A 19 -14.03 -4.91 -0.69
CA SER A 19 -13.51 -3.59 -1.02
C SER A 19 -13.03 -3.55 -2.47
N TYR A 20 -12.94 -2.34 -2.97
CA TYR A 20 -12.41 -2.05 -4.29
C TYR A 20 -10.96 -1.59 -4.18
N ILE A 21 -10.12 -1.94 -5.16
CA ILE A 21 -8.76 -1.43 -5.29
C ILE A 21 -8.43 -0.91 -6.70
N GLU A 22 -7.69 0.18 -6.76
CA GLU A 22 -6.89 0.61 -7.93
C GLU A 22 -5.45 0.82 -7.42
N TRP A 23 -4.45 0.63 -8.27
CA TRP A 23 -3.09 1.02 -7.91
C TRP A 23 -2.26 1.45 -9.12
N VAL A 24 -1.18 2.16 -8.83
CA VAL A 24 -0.15 2.56 -9.79
C VAL A 24 1.19 2.13 -9.22
N ASP A 25 1.92 1.28 -9.94
CA ASP A 25 3.30 0.92 -9.62
C ASP A 25 4.23 1.50 -10.68
N ASP A 26 5.14 2.38 -10.24
CA ASP A 26 6.12 3.05 -11.10
C ASP A 26 5.55 3.69 -12.39
N GLY A 27 4.31 4.20 -12.30
CA GLY A 27 3.59 4.83 -13.41
C GLY A 27 2.73 3.88 -14.25
N VAL A 28 2.78 2.58 -14.00
CA VAL A 28 1.89 1.59 -14.64
C VAL A 28 0.56 1.58 -13.91
N ILE A 29 -0.50 1.93 -14.62
CA ILE A 29 -1.85 2.02 -14.05
C ILE A 29 -2.52 0.65 -14.09
N HIS A 30 -2.99 0.20 -12.93
CA HIS A 30 -3.82 -0.98 -12.78
C HIS A 30 -5.24 -0.59 -12.41
N ASN A 31 -6.14 -0.83 -13.37
CA ASN A 31 -7.55 -0.52 -13.23
C ASN A 31 -8.22 -1.29 -12.09
N GLY A 32 -9.34 -0.73 -11.65
CA GLY A 32 -10.19 -1.20 -10.58
C GLY A 32 -10.49 -2.68 -10.54
N VAL A 33 -10.16 -3.34 -9.43
CA VAL A 33 -10.56 -4.71 -9.13
C VAL A 33 -11.36 -4.75 -7.83
N TYR A 34 -12.45 -5.52 -7.83
CA TYR A 34 -13.20 -5.80 -6.62
C TYR A 34 -12.62 -7.03 -5.92
N MET A 35 -12.35 -6.89 -4.63
CA MET A 35 -11.74 -7.91 -3.79
C MET A 35 -12.74 -8.32 -2.71
N LYS A 36 -12.84 -9.63 -2.48
CA LYS A 36 -13.70 -10.25 -1.47
C LYS A 36 -13.00 -10.33 -0.13
N ALA A 37 -13.78 -10.30 0.95
CA ALA A 37 -13.29 -10.56 2.30
C ALA A 37 -12.52 -11.89 2.36
N GLY A 38 -11.41 -11.89 3.11
CA GLY A 38 -10.48 -13.00 3.23
C GLY A 38 -9.41 -13.06 2.13
N GLN A 39 -9.57 -12.32 1.02
CA GLN A 39 -8.53 -12.27 -0.02
C GLN A 39 -7.32 -11.46 0.43
N ARG A 40 -6.18 -11.74 -0.20
CA ARG A 40 -4.95 -10.98 -0.06
C ARG A 40 -4.40 -10.59 -1.42
N ARG A 41 -3.71 -9.46 -1.47
CA ARG A 41 -2.96 -9.05 -2.66
C ARG A 41 -1.67 -8.36 -2.26
N THR A 42 -0.55 -8.84 -2.77
CA THR A 42 0.74 -8.17 -2.63
C THR A 42 0.97 -7.30 -3.87
N LEU A 43 1.30 -6.04 -3.62
CA LEU A 43 1.62 -5.02 -4.61
C LEU A 43 3.07 -4.59 -4.42
N GLU A 44 3.76 -4.39 -5.53
CA GLU A 44 5.20 -4.13 -5.55
C GLU A 44 5.50 -2.98 -6.50
N ALA A 45 6.49 -2.17 -6.13
CA ALA A 45 7.05 -1.15 -7.00
C ALA A 45 8.53 -0.91 -6.65
N VAL A 46 9.29 -0.42 -7.60
CA VAL A 46 10.69 -0.05 -7.42
C VAL A 46 10.80 1.28 -6.68
N ASN A 47 10.07 2.32 -7.09
CA ASN A 47 10.25 3.68 -6.56
C ASN A 47 8.98 4.27 -5.95
N VAL A 48 7.83 4.08 -6.59
CA VAL A 48 6.56 4.68 -6.14
C VAL A 48 5.43 3.68 -6.32
N LEU A 49 4.67 3.48 -5.24
CA LEU A 49 3.44 2.70 -5.23
C LEU A 49 2.30 3.57 -4.70
N GLU A 50 1.27 3.77 -5.52
CA GLU A 50 0.06 4.48 -5.14
C GLU A 50 -1.11 3.49 -5.13
N ILE A 51 -1.89 3.46 -4.05
CA ILE A 51 -2.98 2.51 -3.86
C ILE A 51 -4.22 3.30 -3.46
N LYS A 52 -5.35 3.04 -4.12
CA LYS A 52 -6.65 3.55 -3.73
C LYS A 52 -7.54 2.39 -3.33
N VAL A 53 -8.19 2.51 -2.17
CA VAL A 53 -9.14 1.52 -1.67
C VAL A 53 -10.51 2.15 -1.39
N GLY A 54 -11.59 1.40 -1.62
CA GLY A 54 -12.97 1.91 -1.50
C GLY A 54 -13.52 1.96 -0.07
N ASN A 55 -13.19 0.98 0.77
CA ASN A 55 -13.61 0.89 2.17
C ASN A 55 -12.37 0.80 3.06
N GLY A 56 -11.91 1.94 3.60
CA GLY A 56 -10.67 2.03 4.37
C GLY A 56 -10.57 1.06 5.56
N ALA A 57 -11.66 0.89 6.33
CA ALA A 57 -11.66 -0.07 7.45
C ALA A 57 -11.84 -1.53 6.99
N GLY A 58 -12.24 -1.73 5.74
CA GLY A 58 -12.34 -3.03 5.09
C GLY A 58 -11.00 -3.57 4.58
N VAL A 59 -9.93 -2.76 4.62
CA VAL A 59 -8.60 -3.15 4.14
C VAL A 59 -7.56 -2.91 5.21
N ARG A 60 -6.79 -3.95 5.53
CA ARG A 60 -5.56 -3.83 6.32
C ARG A 60 -4.38 -3.93 5.35
N TYR A 61 -3.36 -3.09 5.53
CA TYR A 61 -2.13 -3.22 4.77
C TYR A 61 -0.95 -3.56 5.70
N ASN A 62 0.01 -4.29 5.14
CA ASN A 62 1.20 -4.76 5.82
C ASN A 62 2.43 -4.42 4.98
N ARG A 63 3.46 -3.88 5.64
CA ARG A 63 4.78 -3.64 5.05
C ARG A 63 5.83 -4.39 5.86
N PRO A 64 6.89 -4.92 5.22
CA PRO A 64 7.99 -5.56 5.94
C PRO A 64 8.52 -4.68 7.07
N GLY A 65 8.63 -5.24 8.29
CA GLY A 65 9.14 -4.55 9.47
C GLY A 65 8.19 -3.52 10.10
N ILE A 66 6.99 -3.31 9.57
CA ILE A 66 5.99 -2.37 10.11
C ILE A 66 4.74 -3.15 10.54
N PRO A 67 4.20 -2.92 11.75
CA PRO A 67 2.94 -3.54 12.16
C PRO A 67 1.80 -3.27 11.17
N PRO A 68 0.94 -4.26 10.88
CA PRO A 68 -0.22 -4.07 10.01
C PRO A 68 -1.17 -2.98 10.52
N ARG A 69 -1.74 -2.19 9.61
CA ARG A 69 -2.66 -1.07 9.93
C ARG A 69 -3.88 -1.08 9.01
N LEU A 70 -5.02 -0.62 9.51
CA LEU A 70 -6.17 -0.34 8.64
C LEU A 70 -5.82 0.81 7.68
N ALA A 71 -6.31 0.73 6.45
CA ALA A 71 -6.07 1.76 5.45
C ALA A 71 -6.75 3.09 5.85
N GLY A 72 -7.89 3.03 6.54
CA GLY A 72 -8.55 4.22 7.09
C GLY A 72 -9.93 3.94 7.67
N PRO A 73 -10.82 4.94 7.72
CA PRO A 73 -12.17 4.80 8.25
C PRO A 73 -13.08 3.90 7.40
N ALA A 74 -14.16 3.39 8.00
CA ALA A 74 -15.17 2.59 7.30
C ALA A 74 -15.94 3.43 6.26
N GLY A 75 -16.22 2.83 5.10
CA GLY A 75 -16.99 3.46 4.03
C GLY A 75 -16.31 4.64 3.33
N LYS A 76 -15.06 4.96 3.70
CA LYS A 76 -14.28 6.03 3.07
C LYS A 76 -13.30 5.49 2.05
N ILE A 77 -13.20 6.19 0.93
CA ILE A 77 -12.13 5.99 -0.04
C ILE A 77 -10.83 6.50 0.57
N VAL A 78 -9.78 5.70 0.51
CA VAL A 78 -8.46 6.05 1.02
C VAL A 78 -7.45 5.92 -0.11
N LYS A 79 -6.60 6.93 -0.27
CA LYS A 79 -5.40 6.89 -1.11
C LYS A 79 -4.17 6.76 -0.23
N MET A 80 -3.33 5.79 -0.51
CA MET A 80 -2.05 5.56 0.15
C MET A 80 -0.95 5.71 -0.88
N ARG A 81 0.11 6.41 -0.55
CA ARG A 81 1.28 6.58 -1.40
C ARG A 81 2.52 6.19 -0.63
N PHE A 82 3.29 5.30 -1.23
CA PHE A 82 4.58 4.84 -0.72
C PHE A 82 5.65 5.25 -1.70
N LYS A 83 6.64 6.00 -1.22
CA LYS A 83 7.72 6.52 -2.07
C LYS A 83 9.06 6.22 -1.43
N LYS A 84 9.99 5.68 -2.23
CA LYS A 84 11.38 5.66 -1.80
C LYS A 84 11.98 7.04 -1.88
N VAL A 85 12.62 7.43 -0.79
CA VAL A 85 13.36 8.66 -0.66
C VAL A 85 14.73 8.36 -0.05
N PRO A 86 15.78 9.14 -0.37
CA PRO A 86 17.05 9.04 0.33
C PRO A 86 16.84 9.18 1.84
N ASP A 87 17.60 8.43 2.64
CA ASP A 87 17.62 8.64 4.07
C ASP A 87 18.33 9.98 4.37
N PRO A 88 17.70 10.91 5.11
CA PRO A 88 18.31 12.21 5.40
C PRO A 88 19.59 12.11 6.25
N LEU A 89 19.80 10.99 6.95
CA LEU A 89 20.97 10.74 7.79
C LEU A 89 22.05 9.91 7.09
N ASP A 90 21.70 9.17 6.04
CA ASP A 90 22.62 8.38 5.21
C ASP A 90 22.13 8.34 3.74
N PRO A 91 22.59 9.26 2.88
CA PRO A 91 22.15 9.32 1.48
C PRO A 91 22.46 8.06 0.66
N GLY A 92 23.35 7.17 1.13
CA GLY A 92 23.61 5.87 0.51
C GLY A 92 22.51 4.84 0.76
N ARG A 93 21.55 5.16 1.63
CA ARG A 93 20.38 4.32 1.95
C ARG A 93 19.10 5.00 1.49
N THR A 94 18.08 4.17 1.29
CA THR A 94 16.72 4.63 1.01
C THR A 94 15.78 4.23 2.12
N ARG A 95 14.83 5.10 2.44
CA ARG A 95 13.67 4.80 3.29
C ARG A 95 12.38 4.92 2.50
N ILE A 96 11.31 4.32 2.99
CA ILE A 96 9.97 4.44 2.40
C ILE A 96 9.20 5.49 3.19
N GLU A 97 8.89 6.60 2.53
CA GLU A 97 7.92 7.59 2.98
C GLU A 97 6.50 7.10 2.69
N GLU A 98 5.58 7.38 3.61
CA GLU A 98 4.19 6.94 3.54
C GLU A 98 3.27 8.14 3.74
N GLU A 99 2.36 8.34 2.79
CA GLU A 99 1.32 9.37 2.83
C GLU A 99 -0.05 8.69 2.73
N ILE A 100 -0.98 9.06 3.61
CA ILE A 100 -2.36 8.54 3.61
C ILE A 100 -3.33 9.71 3.53
N GLN A 101 -4.18 9.69 2.52
CA GLN A 101 -5.25 10.67 2.32
C GLN A 101 -6.61 9.96 2.34
N VAL A 102 -7.48 10.41 3.23
CA VAL A 102 -8.89 9.97 3.27
C VAL A 102 -9.69 10.96 2.43
N ALA A 103 -10.50 10.46 1.50
CA ALA A 103 -11.41 11.31 0.73
C ALA A 103 -12.44 11.97 1.67
N PRO A 104 -12.85 13.22 1.39
CA PRO A 104 -13.81 13.95 2.22
C PRO A 104 -15.14 13.19 2.40
#